data_AF-A0A1V5YJC9-F1
#
_entry.id   AF-A0A1V5YJC9-F1
#
_cell.length_a   1.000
_cell.length_b   1.000
_cell.length_c   1.000
_cell.angle_alpha   90.00
_cell.angle_beta   90.00
_cell.angle_gamma   90.00
#
_symmetry.space_group_name_H-M   'P 1'
#
loop_
_entity.id
_entity.type
_entity.pdbx_description
1 polymer ?
#
loop_
_entity_poly.entity_id
_entity_poly.type
_entity_poly.pdbx_seq_one_letter_code
_entity_poly.pdbx_strand_id
1 'polypeptide(L)'
;MPLVARFRTPPVLWPGTADANRPVMFHVLPDGSECRDFWITINCDAPGCNVRGEPGMSNAGPRAITDGQFLYDDTMFAFSGTFDSAAEAHGTYSIRGVKLTISFPYPPYECLTSVSAEGTWVAGG
;
A
#
# COMPACT_ATOMS: atom_id res chain seq x y z
N MET A 1 36.72 6.92 18.67
CA MET A 1 35.48 7.15 17.90
C MET A 1 34.31 7.06 18.87
N PRO A 2 33.51 8.11 19.09
CA PRO A 2 32.36 7.99 19.99
C PRO A 2 31.26 7.17 19.32
N LEU A 3 30.68 6.23 20.06
CA LEU A 3 29.43 5.55 19.69
C LEU A 3 28.29 6.57 19.77
N VAL A 4 27.72 6.94 18.63
CA VAL A 4 26.47 7.70 18.59
C VAL A 4 25.33 6.70 18.74
N ALA A 5 24.79 6.58 19.96
CA ALA A 5 23.53 5.89 20.19
C ALA A 5 22.40 6.70 19.55
N ARG A 6 22.03 6.37 18.31
CA ARG A 6 20.80 6.89 17.71
C ARG A 6 19.64 6.13 18.31
N PHE A 7 18.95 6.72 19.28
CA PHE A 7 17.61 6.28 19.66
C PHE A 7 16.74 6.42 18.41
N ARG A 8 16.46 5.30 17.74
CA ARG A 8 15.52 5.28 16.62
C ARG A 8 14.14 5.48 17.22
N THR A 9 13.58 6.67 17.10
CA THR A 9 12.14 6.86 17.31
C THR A 9 11.43 5.83 16.42
N PRO A 10 10.36 5.16 16.91
CA PRO A 10 9.64 4.22 16.08
C PRO A 10 9.08 4.90 14.83
N PRO A 11 8.95 4.19 13.70
CA PRO A 11 8.26 4.71 12.52
C PRO A 11 6.87 5.25 12.88
N VAL A 12 6.47 6.36 12.26
CA VAL A 12 5.16 6.98 12.43
C VAL A 12 4.19 6.35 11.43
N LEU A 13 3.01 5.93 11.90
CA LEU A 13 1.94 5.41 11.05
C LEU A 13 1.20 6.57 10.37
N TRP A 14 1.04 6.49 9.06
CA TRP A 14 0.30 7.43 8.22
C TRP A 14 -0.97 6.75 7.70
N PRO A 15 -2.12 6.86 8.40
CA PRO A 15 -3.40 6.40 7.89
C PRO A 15 -3.95 7.33 6.81
N GLY A 16 -4.73 6.77 5.89
CA GLY A 16 -5.32 7.52 4.79
C GLY A 16 -6.46 6.80 4.10
N THR A 17 -6.91 7.39 3.00
CA THR A 17 -7.92 6.82 2.12
C THR A 17 -7.49 6.87 0.66
N ALA A 18 -7.81 5.80 -0.05
CA ALA A 18 -7.76 5.68 -1.50
C ALA A 18 -9.17 5.82 -2.10
N ASP A 19 -9.28 5.70 -3.42
CA ASP A 19 -10.56 5.79 -4.13
C ASP A 19 -11.62 4.87 -3.54
N ALA A 20 -12.89 5.26 -3.65
CA ALA A 20 -14.02 4.61 -2.98
C ALA A 20 -13.88 4.52 -1.44
N ASN A 21 -13.14 5.47 -0.84
CA ASN A 21 -12.94 5.59 0.61
C ASN A 21 -12.30 4.34 1.23
N ARG A 22 -11.40 3.70 0.49
CA ARG A 22 -10.72 2.49 0.95
C ARG A 22 -9.51 2.84 1.81
N PRO A 23 -9.24 2.11 2.89
CA PRO A 23 -8.10 2.44 3.74
C PRO A 23 -6.78 2.27 3.00
N VAL A 24 -5.89 3.25 3.17
CA VAL A 24 -4.46 3.14 2.88
C VAL A 24 -3.69 3.39 4.17
N MET A 25 -2.53 2.77 4.33
CA MET A 25 -1.60 3.11 5.39
C MET A 25 -0.17 2.79 5.00
N PHE A 26 0.77 3.54 5.56
CA PHE A 26 2.19 3.27 5.47
C PHE A 26 2.90 3.82 6.70
N HIS A 27 4.16 3.45 6.88
CA HIS A 27 5.00 3.98 7.95
C HIS A 27 6.08 4.87 7.38
N VAL A 28 6.33 6.01 8.03
CA VAL A 28 7.41 6.93 7.67
C VAL A 28 8.43 6.93 8.81
N LEU A 29 9.72 6.84 8.47
CA LEU A 29 10.77 7.00 9.47
C LEU A 29 10.75 8.42 10.05
N PRO A 30 11.12 8.60 11.33
CA PRO A 30 11.05 9.90 12.00
C PRO A 30 11.92 10.99 11.36
N ASP A 31 12.97 10.59 10.64
CA ASP A 31 13.85 11.51 9.90
C ASP A 31 13.31 11.83 8.49
N GLY A 32 12.13 11.30 8.13
CA GLY A 32 11.51 11.49 6.83
C GLY A 32 12.29 10.86 5.68
N SER A 33 13.28 10.00 5.95
CA SER A 33 14.17 9.45 4.92
C SER A 33 13.57 8.26 4.19
N GLU A 34 12.55 7.61 4.76
CA GLU A 34 12.08 6.33 4.26
C GLU A 34 10.60 6.07 4.58
N CYS A 35 9.91 5.43 3.65
CA CYS A 35 8.56 4.90 3.77
C CYS A 35 8.60 3.36 3.75
N ARG A 36 7.77 2.69 4.57
CA ARG A 36 7.68 1.22 4.69
C ARG A 36 6.23 0.77 4.80
N ASP A 37 6.02 -0.52 4.56
CA ASP A 37 4.77 -1.23 4.87
C ASP A 37 3.52 -0.59 4.27
N PHE A 38 3.61 -0.18 3.00
CA PHE A 38 2.46 0.37 2.29
C PHE A 38 1.38 -0.71 2.15
N TRP A 39 0.20 -0.42 2.67
CA TRP A 39 -0.98 -1.27 2.65
C TRP A 39 -2.15 -0.51 2.04
N ILE A 40 -2.87 -1.13 1.11
CA ILE A 40 -4.06 -0.57 0.47
C ILE A 40 -5.14 -1.63 0.35
N THR A 41 -6.39 -1.26 0.64
CA THR A 41 -7.55 -2.10 0.34
C THR A 41 -8.15 -1.66 -1.00
N ILE A 42 -8.51 -2.62 -1.85
CA ILE A 42 -9.14 -2.34 -3.14
C ILE A 42 -10.42 -3.14 -3.33
N ASN A 43 -11.22 -2.76 -4.32
CA ASN A 43 -12.36 -3.56 -4.75
C ASN A 43 -11.90 -4.74 -5.60
N CYS A 44 -12.41 -5.93 -5.30
CA CYS A 44 -12.28 -7.11 -6.14
C CYS A 44 -13.68 -7.56 -6.56
N ASP A 45 -13.97 -7.43 -7.86
CA ASP A 45 -15.12 -8.08 -8.49
C ASP A 45 -14.61 -9.25 -9.33
N ALA A 46 -14.89 -10.46 -8.87
CA ALA A 46 -14.48 -11.70 -9.52
C ALA A 46 -15.74 -12.45 -9.99
N PRO A 47 -16.39 -12.01 -11.10
CA PRO A 47 -17.65 -12.59 -11.56
C PRO A 47 -17.48 -14.06 -11.94
N GLY A 48 -16.33 -14.46 -12.48
CA GLY A 48 -16.00 -15.88 -12.75
C GLY A 48 -15.94 -16.76 -11.50
N CYS A 49 -15.76 -16.15 -10.32
CA CYS A 49 -15.80 -16.81 -9.02
C CYS A 49 -17.10 -16.55 -8.24
N ASN A 50 -18.03 -15.75 -8.79
CA ASN A 50 -19.21 -15.23 -8.10
C ASN A 50 -18.90 -14.57 -6.74
N VAL A 51 -17.75 -13.88 -6.64
CA VAL A 51 -17.31 -13.24 -5.40
C VAL A 51 -17.06 -11.76 -5.63
N ARG A 52 -17.55 -10.97 -4.67
CA ARG A 52 -17.17 -9.57 -4.48
C ARG A 52 -16.52 -9.45 -3.11
N GLY A 53 -15.44 -8.70 -3.04
CA GLY A 53 -14.70 -8.52 -1.80
C GLY A 53 -13.77 -7.33 -1.85
N GLU A 54 -13.08 -7.13 -0.73
CA GLU A 54 -12.21 -5.98 -0.50
C GLU A 54 -10.85 -6.48 0.00
N PRO A 55 -10.04 -7.14 -0.86
CA PRO A 55 -8.75 -7.64 -0.44
C PRO A 55 -7.80 -6.48 -0.11
N GLY A 56 -7.04 -6.67 0.96
CA GLY A 56 -5.89 -5.83 1.26
C GLY A 56 -4.65 -6.33 0.54
N MET A 57 -3.88 -5.40 -0.01
CA MET A 57 -2.57 -5.63 -0.60
C MET A 57 -1.53 -4.85 0.17
N SER A 58 -0.37 -5.46 0.38
CA SER A 58 0.76 -4.79 0.98
C SER A 58 2.04 -5.00 0.23
N ASN A 59 2.92 -4.02 0.38
CA ASN A 59 4.29 -4.11 0.00
C ASN A 59 5.17 -3.80 1.23
N ALA A 60 5.88 -4.82 1.72
CA ALA A 60 6.69 -4.74 2.93
C ALA A 60 8.09 -4.13 2.70
N GLY A 61 8.34 -3.51 1.55
CA GLY A 61 9.67 -3.03 1.15
C GLY A 61 9.92 -1.58 1.57
N PRO A 62 11.12 -1.26 2.10
CA PRO A 62 11.53 0.11 2.36
C PRO A 62 11.67 0.92 1.06
N ARG A 63 11.29 2.20 1.10
CA ARG A 63 11.38 3.14 -0.02
C ARG A 63 12.02 4.43 0.46
N ALA A 64 13.13 4.80 -0.17
CA ALA A 64 13.75 6.09 0.10
C ALA A 64 12.78 7.23 -0.27
N ILE A 65 12.69 8.22 0.60
CA ILE A 65 12.02 9.49 0.32
C ILE A 65 13.10 10.45 -0.14
N THR A 66 12.98 10.96 -1.36
CA THR A 66 13.90 11.93 -1.96
C THR A 66 13.09 13.15 -2.37
N ASP A 67 13.49 14.33 -1.91
CA ASP A 67 12.78 15.59 -2.19
C ASP A 67 11.28 15.55 -1.86
N GLY A 68 10.91 14.87 -0.76
CA GLY A 68 9.53 14.71 -0.34
C GLY A 68 8.70 13.77 -1.23
N GLN A 69 9.35 12.96 -2.07
CA GLN A 69 8.68 12.01 -2.95
C GLN A 69 9.18 10.59 -2.70
N PHE A 70 8.31 9.62 -2.90
CA PHE A 70 8.66 8.21 -2.92
C PHE A 70 7.92 7.49 -4.05
N LEU A 71 8.57 6.47 -4.59
CA LEU A 71 8.06 5.68 -5.71
C LEU A 71 8.42 4.22 -5.51
N TYR A 72 7.52 3.37 -5.94
CA TYR A 72 7.73 1.96 -6.19
C TYR A 72 7.04 1.58 -7.48
N ASP A 73 7.71 0.76 -8.28
CA ASP A 73 7.15 0.20 -9.50
C ASP A 73 7.73 -1.20 -9.70
N ASP A 74 6.85 -2.20 -9.64
CA ASP A 74 7.16 -3.56 -10.08
C ASP A 74 6.15 -4.03 -11.14
N THR A 75 6.29 -5.28 -11.58
CA THR A 75 5.45 -5.87 -12.62
C THR A 75 3.96 -5.95 -12.28
N MET A 76 3.60 -6.05 -11.00
CA MET A 76 2.26 -6.31 -10.50
C MET A 76 1.69 -5.15 -9.66
N PHE A 77 2.54 -4.30 -9.11
CA PHE A 77 2.16 -3.22 -8.20
C PHE A 77 3.11 -2.03 -8.36
N ALA A 78 2.52 -0.85 -8.54
CA ALA A 78 3.19 0.43 -8.49
C ALA A 78 2.46 1.36 -7.52
N PHE A 79 3.22 2.16 -6.79
CA PHE A 79 2.67 3.24 -5.98
C PHE A 79 3.66 4.41 -5.94
N SER A 80 3.13 5.61 -5.92
CA SER A 80 3.91 6.84 -5.75
C SER A 80 3.24 7.72 -4.71
N GLY A 81 4.03 8.57 -4.06
CA GLY A 81 3.54 9.55 -3.11
C GLY A 81 4.42 10.80 -3.06
N THR A 82 3.78 11.91 -2.73
CA THR A 82 4.41 13.20 -2.47
C THR A 82 3.89 13.73 -1.14
N PHE A 83 4.78 14.22 -0.29
CA PHE A 83 4.44 14.93 0.93
C PHE A 83 4.11 16.39 0.59
N ASP A 84 2.86 16.80 0.82
CA ASP A 84 2.43 18.19 0.69
C ASP A 84 2.88 19.02 1.90
N SER A 85 2.99 18.36 3.05
CA SER A 85 3.46 18.95 4.30
C SER A 85 4.04 17.87 5.24
N ALA A 86 4.47 18.27 6.44
CA ALA A 86 4.90 17.33 7.47
C ALA A 86 3.76 16.43 8.01
N ALA A 87 2.50 16.71 7.68
CA ALA A 87 1.32 16.02 8.18
C ALA A 87 0.38 15.50 7.07
N GLU A 88 0.70 15.74 5.80
CA GLU A 88 -0.18 15.38 4.67
C GLU A 88 0.65 14.92 3.47
N ALA A 89 0.20 13.84 2.84
CA ALA A 89 0.76 13.26 1.63
C ALA A 89 -0.35 12.74 0.72
N HIS A 90 -0.11 12.80 -0.58
CA HIS A 90 -0.99 12.23 -1.59
C HIS A 90 -0.21 11.41 -2.61
N GLY A 91 -0.90 10.60 -3.39
CA GLY A 91 -0.22 9.81 -4.39
C GLY A 91 -1.13 9.01 -5.29
N THR A 92 -0.51 8.09 -6.01
CA THR A 92 -1.20 7.17 -6.92
C THR A 92 -0.81 5.73 -6.65
N TYR A 93 -1.66 4.80 -7.06
CA TYR A 93 -1.36 3.38 -7.07
C TYR A 93 -1.85 2.74 -8.37
N SER A 94 -1.20 1.65 -8.76
CA SER A 94 -1.57 0.82 -9.92
C SER A 94 -1.27 -0.64 -9.58
N ILE A 95 -2.30 -1.47 -9.65
CA ILE A 95 -2.27 -2.91 -9.44
C ILE A 95 -2.54 -3.55 -10.80
N ARG A 96 -1.61 -4.40 -11.24
CA ARG A 96 -1.53 -4.91 -12.60
C ARG A 96 -1.64 -6.43 -12.59
N GLY A 97 -2.87 -6.93 -12.68
CA GLY A 97 -3.14 -8.36 -12.85
C GLY A 97 -2.63 -9.23 -11.71
N VAL A 98 -2.73 -8.77 -10.46
CA VAL A 98 -2.37 -9.57 -9.28
C VAL A 98 -3.28 -10.79 -9.22
N LYS A 99 -2.68 -11.98 -9.21
CA LYS A 99 -3.42 -13.25 -9.11
C LYS A 99 -3.97 -13.41 -7.70
N LEU A 100 -5.25 -13.72 -7.61
CA LEU A 100 -5.93 -14.03 -6.36
C LEU A 100 -6.44 -15.48 -6.40
N THR A 101 -6.21 -16.20 -5.31
CA THR A 101 -6.79 -17.51 -5.06
C THR A 101 -7.92 -17.35 -4.05
N ILE A 102 -9.14 -17.68 -4.46
CA ILE A 102 -10.32 -17.66 -3.61
C ILE A 102 -10.66 -19.10 -3.24
N SER A 103 -10.47 -19.46 -1.97
CA SER A 103 -10.73 -20.82 -1.47
C SER A 103 -12.12 -20.92 -0.85
N PHE A 104 -12.92 -21.88 -1.32
CA PHE A 104 -14.24 -22.19 -0.76
C PHE A 104 -14.17 -23.46 0.09
N PRO A 105 -14.74 -23.49 1.30
CA PRO A 105 -14.60 -24.64 2.19
C PRO A 105 -15.56 -25.81 1.88
N TYR A 106 -16.69 -25.58 1.18
CA TYR A 106 -17.68 -26.63 0.92
C TYR A 106 -18.55 -26.38 -0.34
N PRO A 107 -18.50 -27.27 -1.37
CA PRO A 107 -17.43 -28.26 -1.59
C PRO A 107 -16.06 -27.56 -1.69
N PRO A 108 -14.94 -28.23 -1.36
CA PRO A 108 -13.63 -27.60 -1.46
C PRO A 108 -13.25 -27.38 -2.93
N TYR A 109 -13.16 -26.11 -3.33
CA TYR A 109 -12.58 -25.73 -4.61
C TYR A 109 -11.91 -24.37 -4.50
N GLU A 110 -10.93 -24.15 -5.37
CA GLU A 110 -10.26 -22.87 -5.54
C GLU A 110 -10.73 -22.22 -6.83
N CYS A 111 -11.02 -20.93 -6.76
CA CYS A 111 -11.24 -20.11 -7.94
C CYS A 111 -10.07 -19.15 -8.11
N LEU A 112 -9.45 -19.19 -9.28
CA LEU A 112 -8.35 -18.30 -9.64
C LEU A 112 -8.91 -17.11 -10.41
N THR A 113 -8.56 -15.92 -9.98
CA THR A 113 -8.89 -14.67 -10.67
C THR A 113 -7.68 -13.74 -10.69
N SER A 114 -7.78 -12.62 -11.37
CA SER A 114 -6.79 -11.56 -11.34
C SER A 114 -7.46 -10.22 -11.12
N VAL A 115 -6.88 -9.41 -10.25
CA VAL A 115 -7.38 -8.07 -9.94
C VAL A 115 -6.45 -7.03 -10.51
N SER A 116 -7.05 -5.99 -11.09
CA SER A 116 -6.36 -4.77 -11.48
C SER A 116 -7.15 -3.59 -10.95
N ALA A 117 -6.44 -2.60 -10.43
CA ALA A 117 -7.03 -1.40 -9.86
C ALA A 117 -6.01 -0.28 -9.96
N GLU A 118 -6.47 0.93 -10.20
CA GLU A 118 -5.62 2.10 -10.20
C GLU A 118 -6.39 3.28 -9.63
N GLY A 119 -5.64 4.25 -9.10
CA GLY A 119 -6.19 5.54 -8.76
C GLY A 119 -5.34 6.26 -7.73
N THR A 120 -5.99 6.99 -6.84
CA THR A 120 -5.35 7.98 -5.99
C THR A 120 -5.53 7.67 -4.51
N TRP A 121 -4.65 8.24 -3.69
CA TRP A 121 -4.76 8.16 -2.24
C TRP A 121 -4.27 9.44 -1.57
N VAL A 122 -4.76 9.66 -0.35
CA VAL A 122 -4.34 10.73 0.58
C VAL A 122 -4.12 10.13 1.96
N ALA A 123 -3.10 10.58 2.68
CA ALA A 123 -2.77 10.12 4.03
C ALA A 123 -2.18 11.25 4.87
N GLY A 124 -2.31 11.14 6.20
CA GLY A 124 -1.71 12.08 7.14
C GLY A 124 -1.15 11.39 8.37
N GLY A 125 -0.25 12.06 9.09
CA GLY A 125 0.49 11.51 10.24
C GLY A 125 0.60 12.48 11.42
#